data_AF-W0FX78-F1
#
_entry.id   AF-W0FX78-F1
#
_cell.length_a   1.000
_cell.length_b   1.000
_cell.length_c   1.000
_cell.angle_alpha   90.00
_cell.angle_beta   90.00
_cell.angle_gamma   90.00
#
_symmetry.space_group_name_H-M   'P 1'
#
loop_
_entity.id
_entity.type
_entity.pdbx_description
1 polymer ?
#
loop_
_entity_poly.entity_id
_entity_poly.type
_entity_poly.pdbx_seq_one_letter_code
_entity_poly.pdbx_strand_id
1 'polypeptide(L)'
;MRHDVTPSPASLSEGEMTEALEAAAKLSRSELRRAAVHLLTFTGLPGRADFARHTALVWEENPKGSRVLVAEVDWDALRDDESMILSGSTDKLLHLALSYAKGRPVHLDAYLNTFGTATAKRVLEAHMIGMGAEGFYTLEDGPKLVELKALHADLGIPAGQE
;
A
#
# COMPACT_ATOMS: atom_id res chain seq x y z
N MET A 1 6.35 -11.54 -33.21
CA MET A 1 5.66 -11.37 -31.91
C MET A 1 6.62 -11.80 -30.82
N ARG A 2 7.12 -10.88 -30.00
CA ARG A 2 7.83 -11.27 -28.78
C ARG A 2 6.75 -11.83 -27.84
N HIS A 3 6.92 -13.08 -27.40
CA HIS A 3 6.20 -13.54 -26.23
C HIS A 3 6.74 -12.72 -25.06
N ASP A 4 5.97 -11.73 -24.58
CA ASP A 4 6.29 -11.05 -23.34
C ASP A 4 6.19 -12.11 -22.24
N VAL A 5 7.34 -12.70 -21.89
CA VAL A 5 7.44 -13.64 -20.78
C VAL A 5 7.08 -12.84 -19.54
N THR A 6 5.97 -13.22 -18.90
CA THR A 6 5.61 -12.64 -17.61
C THR A 6 6.74 -12.92 -16.62
N PRO A 7 7.34 -11.89 -15.99
CA PRO A 7 8.41 -12.10 -15.02
C PRO A 7 7.87 -12.84 -13.80
N SER A 8 8.78 -13.42 -13.01
CA SER A 8 8.43 -13.96 -11.71
C SER A 8 8.19 -12.82 -10.72
N PRO A 9 7.16 -12.87 -9.85
CA PRO A 9 6.97 -11.89 -8.78
C PRO A 9 8.24 -11.66 -7.96
N ALA A 10 8.98 -12.72 -7.65
CA ALA A 10 10.21 -12.66 -6.85
C ALA A 10 11.40 -12.02 -7.59
N SER A 11 11.26 -11.73 -8.90
CA SER A 11 12.30 -11.06 -9.70
C SER A 11 12.12 -9.55 -9.79
N LEU A 12 10.98 -9.02 -9.33
CA LEU A 12 10.73 -7.58 -9.31
C LEU A 12 11.42 -6.92 -8.12
N SER A 13 11.95 -5.73 -8.33
CA SER A 13 12.30 -4.80 -7.26
C SER A 13 11.04 -4.30 -6.53
N GLU A 14 11.22 -3.72 -5.34
CA GLU A 14 10.12 -3.10 -4.58
C GLU A 14 9.38 -2.04 -5.40
N GLY A 15 10.11 -1.23 -6.17
CA GLY A 15 9.53 -0.21 -7.05
C GLY A 15 8.68 -0.81 -8.15
N GLU A 16 9.20 -1.83 -8.86
CA GLU A 16 8.46 -2.51 -9.94
C GLU A 16 7.22 -3.24 -9.41
N MET A 17 7.31 -3.89 -8.24
CA MET A 17 6.15 -4.52 -7.60
C MET A 17 5.10 -3.48 -7.18
N THR A 18 5.55 -2.35 -6.62
CA THR A 18 4.67 -1.23 -6.27
C THR A 18 3.94 -0.67 -7.49
N GLU A 19 4.65 -0.44 -8.59
CA GLU A 19 4.04 0.03 -9.85
C GLU A 19 3.01 -0.96 -10.39
N ALA A 20 3.32 -2.27 -10.35
CA ALA A 20 2.40 -3.32 -10.80
C ALA A 20 1.14 -3.42 -9.91
N LEU A 21 1.28 -3.26 -8.59
CA LEU A 21 0.15 -3.23 -7.65
C LEU A 21 -0.74 -2.00 -7.89
N GLU A 22 -0.14 -0.83 -8.08
CA GLU A 22 -0.87 0.39 -8.40
C GLU A 22 -1.60 0.29 -9.75
N ALA A 23 -0.98 -0.35 -10.74
CA ALA A 23 -1.61 -0.62 -12.03
C ALA A 23 -2.84 -1.53 -11.87
N ALA A 24 -2.73 -2.62 -11.11
CA ALA A 24 -3.86 -3.49 -10.77
C ALA A 24 -5.00 -2.71 -10.10
N ALA A 25 -4.66 -1.88 -9.11
CA ALA A 25 -5.63 -1.06 -8.38
C ALA A 25 -6.38 -0.10 -9.32
N LYS A 26 -5.65 0.61 -10.20
CA LYS A 26 -6.22 1.54 -11.19
C LYS A 26 -7.16 0.82 -12.18
N LEU A 27 -6.76 -0.35 -12.68
CA LEU A 27 -7.59 -1.13 -13.61
C LEU A 27 -8.84 -1.71 -12.95
N SER A 28 -8.80 -2.01 -11.65
CA SER A 28 -9.94 -2.57 -10.93
C SER A 28 -11.15 -1.63 -10.81
N ARG A 29 -10.95 -0.32 -10.99
CA ARG A 29 -11.97 0.73 -10.80
C ARG A 29 -12.69 0.65 -9.44
N SER A 30 -11.98 0.15 -8.42
CA SER A 30 -12.50 0.01 -7.07
C SER A 30 -11.70 0.89 -6.12
N GLU A 31 -12.36 1.88 -5.55
CA GLU A 31 -11.78 2.77 -4.55
C GLU A 31 -11.27 2.02 -3.31
N LEU A 32 -11.98 0.95 -2.91
CA LEU A 32 -11.54 0.10 -1.81
C LEU A 32 -10.27 -0.67 -2.16
N ARG A 33 -10.14 -1.22 -3.37
CA ARG A 33 -8.88 -1.85 -3.80
C ARG A 33 -7.74 -0.84 -3.91
N ARG A 34 -8.01 0.38 -4.37
CA ARG A 34 -7.03 1.47 -4.37
C ARG A 34 -6.57 1.83 -2.96
N ALA A 35 -7.49 1.95 -2.01
CA ALA A 35 -7.17 2.19 -0.60
C ALA A 35 -6.32 1.05 0.01
N ALA A 36 -6.68 -0.21 -0.29
CA ALA A 36 -5.90 -1.37 0.17
C ALA A 36 -4.46 -1.35 -0.36
N VAL A 37 -4.29 -1.11 -1.66
CA VAL A 37 -2.95 -1.01 -2.28
C VAL A 37 -2.19 0.19 -1.75
N HIS A 38 -2.84 1.34 -1.53
CA HIS A 38 -2.21 2.53 -0.93
C HIS A 38 -1.61 2.21 0.44
N LEU A 39 -2.33 1.50 1.29
CA LEU A 39 -1.78 1.06 2.58
C LEU A 39 -0.63 0.06 2.40
N LEU A 40 -0.83 -0.95 1.55
CA LEU A 40 0.14 -2.01 1.32
C LEU A 40 1.48 -1.49 0.81
N THR A 41 1.48 -0.54 -0.14
CA THR A 41 2.73 0.00 -0.72
C THR A 41 3.52 0.88 0.24
N PHE A 42 2.95 1.25 1.40
CA PHE A 42 3.66 1.97 2.45
C PHE A 42 4.39 1.05 3.44
N THR A 43 4.14 -0.27 3.39
CA THR A 43 4.60 -1.22 4.40
C THR A 43 6.00 -1.78 4.17
N GLY A 44 6.59 -1.53 2.99
CA GLY A 44 7.80 -2.22 2.51
C GLY A 44 7.59 -3.69 2.14
N LEU A 45 6.37 -4.24 2.31
CA LEU A 45 6.05 -5.61 1.92
C LEU A 45 6.29 -5.91 0.43
N PRO A 46 6.00 -4.99 -0.53
CA PRO A 46 6.22 -5.26 -1.96
C PRO A 46 7.66 -5.65 -2.32
N GLY A 47 8.66 -5.24 -1.51
CA GLY A 47 10.06 -5.59 -1.71
C GLY A 47 10.48 -6.94 -1.13
N ARG A 48 9.60 -7.64 -0.39
CA ARG A 48 9.96 -8.88 0.30
C ARG A 48 9.65 -10.12 -0.55
N ALA A 49 10.57 -11.09 -0.53
CA ALA A 49 10.38 -12.37 -1.21
C ALA A 49 9.21 -13.20 -0.65
N ASP A 50 8.91 -13.05 0.64
CA ASP A 50 7.79 -13.73 1.30
C ASP A 50 6.43 -13.11 0.96
N PHE A 51 6.39 -11.84 0.54
CA PHE A 51 5.20 -11.24 -0.06
C PHE A 51 5.01 -11.69 -1.52
N ALA A 52 6.11 -11.79 -2.28
CA ALA A 52 6.08 -12.13 -3.70
C ALA A 52 5.41 -13.49 -4.01
N ARG A 53 5.46 -14.47 -3.10
CA ARG A 53 4.78 -15.77 -3.26
C ARG A 53 3.26 -15.68 -3.27
N HIS A 54 2.69 -14.61 -2.73
CA HIS A 54 1.25 -14.33 -2.67
C HIS A 54 0.79 -13.43 -3.81
N THR A 55 1.64 -13.19 -4.79
CA THR A 55 1.37 -12.29 -5.88
C THR A 55 1.46 -13.04 -7.20
N ALA A 56 0.47 -12.85 -8.07
CA ALA A 56 0.52 -13.27 -9.47
C ALA A 56 0.74 -12.05 -10.36
N LEU A 57 1.59 -12.19 -11.37
CA LEU A 57 1.80 -11.13 -12.36
C LEU A 57 1.05 -11.45 -13.64
N VAL A 58 0.38 -10.46 -14.21
CA VAL A 58 -0.37 -10.58 -15.46
C VAL A 58 -0.13 -9.35 -16.31
N TRP A 59 -0.05 -9.51 -17.62
CA TRP A 59 -0.01 -8.40 -18.56
C TRP A 59 -1.42 -8.07 -19.02
N GLU A 60 -1.94 -6.93 -18.59
CA GLU A 60 -3.29 -6.44 -18.91
C GLU A 60 -3.25 -5.28 -19.90
N GLU A 61 -4.31 -5.09 -20.67
CA GLU A 61 -4.47 -3.93 -21.54
C GLU A 61 -5.09 -2.77 -20.76
N ASN A 62 -4.42 -1.62 -20.74
CA ASN A 62 -4.98 -0.43 -20.11
C ASN A 62 -6.00 0.26 -21.02
N PRO A 63 -6.79 1.24 -20.51
CA PRO A 63 -7.78 1.95 -21.32
C PRO A 63 -7.22 2.75 -22.51
N LYS A 64 -5.90 2.93 -22.59
CA LYS A 64 -5.21 3.59 -23.71
C LYS A 64 -4.70 2.60 -24.77
N GLY A 65 -4.99 1.30 -24.60
CA GLY A 65 -4.57 0.23 -25.50
C GLY A 65 -3.11 -0.22 -25.35
N SER A 66 -2.40 0.26 -24.32
CA SER A 66 -1.04 -0.21 -24.04
C SER A 66 -1.07 -1.33 -23.00
N ARG A 67 -0.22 -2.34 -23.16
CA ARG A 67 -0.05 -3.39 -22.15
C ARG A 67 0.68 -2.84 -20.93
N VAL A 68 0.21 -3.20 -19.75
CA VAL A 68 0.82 -2.87 -18.45
C VAL A 68 0.92 -4.14 -17.63
N LEU A 69 2.01 -4.28 -16.88
CA LEU A 69 2.16 -5.37 -15.93
C LEU A 69 1.35 -5.03 -14.68
N VAL A 70 0.54 -5.97 -14.23
CA VAL A 70 -0.26 -5.83 -13.00
C VAL A 70 0.07 -6.95 -12.02
N ALA A 71 -0.01 -6.62 -10.73
CA ALA A 71 0.18 -7.55 -9.64
C ALA A 71 -1.14 -7.84 -8.94
N GLU A 72 -1.58 -9.10 -9.00
CA GLU A 72 -2.75 -9.59 -8.28
C GLU A 72 -2.32 -10.26 -6.98
N VAL A 73 -2.79 -9.74 -5.85
CA VAL A 73 -2.48 -10.28 -4.53
C VAL A 73 -3.54 -11.30 -4.13
N ASP A 74 -3.11 -12.51 -3.76
CA ASP A 74 -3.93 -13.44 -3.00
C ASP A 74 -3.98 -12.99 -1.53
N TRP A 75 -4.94 -12.12 -1.24
CA TRP A 75 -5.14 -11.54 0.09
C TRP A 75 -5.50 -12.58 1.16
N ASP A 76 -6.11 -13.70 0.77
CA ASP A 76 -6.48 -14.74 1.74
C ASP A 76 -5.23 -15.56 2.11
N ALA A 77 -4.44 -15.96 1.12
CA ALA A 77 -3.16 -16.63 1.36
C ALA A 77 -2.15 -15.73 2.10
N LEU A 78 -2.06 -14.45 1.73
CA LEU A 78 -1.18 -13.48 2.38
C LEU A 78 -1.47 -13.33 3.88
N ARG A 79 -2.76 -13.38 4.26
CA ARG A 79 -3.18 -13.30 5.66
C ARG A 79 -2.85 -14.57 6.43
N ASP A 80 -3.15 -15.72 5.85
CA ASP A 80 -3.04 -17.01 6.53
C ASP A 80 -1.59 -17.51 6.60
N ASP A 81 -0.64 -16.70 6.12
CA ASP A 81 0.76 -17.04 6.10
C ASP A 81 1.47 -16.72 7.42
N GLU A 82 1.49 -17.70 8.32
CA GLU A 82 2.17 -17.62 9.60
C GLU A 82 3.71 -17.47 9.49
N SER A 83 4.30 -17.72 8.31
CA SER A 83 5.74 -17.55 8.11
C SER A 83 6.12 -16.08 7.86
N MET A 84 5.17 -15.21 7.56
CA MET A 84 5.41 -13.77 7.47
C MET A 84 5.50 -13.16 8.86
N ILE A 85 6.73 -12.92 9.30
CA ILE A 85 6.96 -12.19 10.55
C ILE A 85 6.67 -10.70 10.29
N LEU A 86 5.55 -10.23 10.85
CA LEU A 86 5.08 -8.85 10.80
C LEU A 86 5.06 -8.26 12.21
N SER A 87 5.34 -6.97 12.32
CA SER A 87 5.29 -6.27 13.60
C SER A 87 5.02 -4.79 13.41
N GLY A 88 4.59 -4.12 14.48
CA GLY A 88 4.40 -2.67 14.50
C GLY A 88 3.42 -2.17 13.43
N SER A 89 3.78 -1.08 12.75
CA SER A 89 2.93 -0.44 11.75
C SER A 89 2.67 -1.32 10.52
N THR A 90 3.63 -2.15 10.09
CA THR A 90 3.49 -3.04 8.93
C THR A 90 2.32 -4.01 9.12
N ASP A 91 2.23 -4.65 10.29
CA ASP A 91 1.15 -5.57 10.64
C ASP A 91 -0.21 -4.84 10.65
N LYS A 92 -0.27 -3.69 11.33
CA LYS A 92 -1.49 -2.88 11.42
C LYS A 92 -2.01 -2.42 10.06
N LEU A 93 -1.10 -1.96 9.20
CA LEU A 93 -1.42 -1.50 7.85
C LEU A 93 -1.88 -2.65 6.95
N LEU A 94 -1.29 -3.85 7.08
CA LEU A 94 -1.76 -5.03 6.33
C LEU A 94 -3.19 -5.41 6.75
N HIS A 95 -3.49 -5.41 8.05
CA HIS A 95 -4.85 -5.67 8.55
C HIS A 95 -5.88 -4.66 8.02
N LEU A 96 -5.53 -3.37 7.99
CA LEU A 96 -6.37 -2.34 7.37
C LEU A 96 -6.50 -2.56 5.85
N ALA A 97 -5.42 -2.91 5.15
CA ALA A 97 -5.48 -3.21 3.72
C ALA A 97 -6.40 -4.41 3.42
N LEU A 98 -6.35 -5.47 4.24
CA LEU A 98 -7.25 -6.62 4.15
C LEU A 98 -8.72 -6.24 4.39
N SER A 99 -8.99 -5.31 5.32
CA SER A 99 -10.33 -4.74 5.54
C SER A 99 -10.86 -4.08 4.27
N TYR A 100 -10.05 -3.25 3.63
CA TYR A 100 -10.43 -2.59 2.37
C TYR A 100 -10.59 -3.58 1.22
N ALA A 101 -9.67 -4.54 1.07
CA ALA A 101 -9.68 -5.49 -0.03
C ALA A 101 -10.81 -6.52 0.05
N LYS A 102 -11.21 -6.94 1.25
CA LYS A 102 -12.11 -8.09 1.50
C LYS A 102 -13.31 -7.79 2.40
N GLY A 103 -13.48 -6.54 2.87
CA GLY A 103 -14.61 -6.15 3.72
C GLY A 103 -14.56 -6.73 5.13
N ARG A 104 -13.37 -7.08 5.64
CA ARG A 104 -13.20 -7.68 6.96
C ARG A 104 -13.24 -6.64 8.08
N PRO A 105 -13.92 -6.89 9.21
CA PRO A 105 -13.91 -5.97 10.34
C PRO A 105 -12.49 -5.78 10.91
N VAL A 106 -12.18 -4.56 11.35
CA VAL A 106 -10.94 -4.21 12.06
C VAL A 106 -11.28 -3.50 13.37
N HIS A 107 -10.60 -3.89 14.44
CA HIS A 107 -10.73 -3.28 15.76
C HIS A 107 -9.90 -1.98 15.82
N LEU A 108 -10.52 -0.84 15.52
CA LEU A 108 -9.80 0.43 15.38
C LEU A 108 -9.01 0.85 16.63
N ASP A 109 -9.45 0.43 17.82
CA ASP A 109 -8.73 0.68 19.08
C ASP A 109 -7.37 -0.04 19.14
N ALA A 110 -7.27 -1.24 18.58
CA ALA A 110 -6.04 -2.01 18.46
C ALA A 110 -5.15 -1.52 17.31
N TYR A 111 -5.76 -1.02 16.22
CA TYR A 111 -5.07 -0.78 14.96
C TYR A 111 -4.79 0.70 14.64
N LEU A 112 -5.47 1.68 15.25
CA LEU A 112 -5.23 3.11 15.02
C LEU A 112 -4.41 3.80 16.12
N ASN A 113 -3.99 3.06 17.15
CA ASN A 113 -3.15 3.59 18.20
C ASN A 113 -1.65 3.60 17.79
N THR A 114 -0.87 4.47 18.44
CA THR A 114 0.61 4.51 18.39
C THR A 114 1.25 4.66 17.00
N PHE A 115 0.55 5.25 16.03
CA PHE A 115 1.15 5.57 14.74
C PHE A 115 2.05 6.80 14.81
N GLY A 116 3.20 6.71 14.14
CA GLY A 116 3.95 7.89 13.72
C GLY A 116 3.13 8.74 12.74
N THR A 117 3.50 10.01 12.61
CA THR A 117 2.70 11.00 11.86
C THR A 117 2.55 10.62 10.39
N ALA A 118 3.58 10.02 9.78
CA ALA A 118 3.55 9.53 8.41
C ALA A 118 2.58 8.35 8.23
N THR A 119 2.58 7.39 9.16
CA THR A 119 1.65 6.25 9.12
C THR A 119 0.20 6.72 9.31
N ALA A 120 -0.04 7.64 10.26
CA ALA A 120 -1.35 8.22 10.47
C ALA A 120 -1.87 8.94 9.22
N LYS A 121 -1.01 9.73 8.56
CA LYS A 121 -1.34 10.39 7.28
C LYS A 121 -1.72 9.37 6.21
N ARG A 122 -0.95 8.29 6.07
CA ARG A 122 -1.22 7.22 5.09
C ARG A 122 -2.59 6.56 5.30
N VAL A 123 -2.97 6.32 6.56
CA VAL A 123 -4.27 5.75 6.91
C VAL A 123 -5.42 6.71 6.57
N LEU A 124 -5.26 8.00 6.86
CA LEU A 124 -6.25 9.02 6.50
C LEU A 124 -6.43 9.13 4.99
N GLU A 125 -5.33 9.14 4.23
CA GLU A 125 -5.37 9.13 2.75
C GLU A 125 -6.08 7.89 2.22
N ALA A 126 -5.78 6.69 2.74
CA ALA A 126 -6.47 5.46 2.36
C ALA A 126 -7.98 5.54 2.64
N HIS A 127 -8.38 6.16 3.75
CA HIS A 127 -9.78 6.37 4.07
C HIS A 127 -10.46 7.32 3.08
N MET A 128 -9.80 8.44 2.74
CA MET A 128 -10.30 9.36 1.71
C MET A 128 -10.43 8.69 0.34
N ILE A 129 -9.43 7.90 -0.06
CA ILE A 129 -9.48 7.08 -1.28
C ILE A 129 -10.69 6.15 -1.23
N GLY A 130 -10.81 5.34 -0.18
CA GLY A 130 -11.87 4.33 -0.06
C GLY A 130 -13.29 4.90 -0.06
N MET A 131 -13.47 6.15 0.39
CA MET A 131 -14.74 6.88 0.33
C MET A 131 -15.02 7.51 -1.04
N GLY A 132 -14.07 7.48 -1.98
CA GLY A 132 -14.16 8.22 -3.25
C GLY A 132 -14.10 9.74 -3.05
N ALA A 133 -13.46 10.19 -1.97
CA ALA A 133 -13.42 11.58 -1.55
C ALA A 133 -12.19 12.34 -2.09
N GLU A 134 -11.33 11.66 -2.84
CA GLU A 134 -10.21 12.28 -3.55
C GLU A 134 -10.70 13.37 -4.51
N GLY A 135 -10.05 14.53 -4.46
CA GLY A 135 -10.43 15.71 -5.25
C GLY A 135 -11.53 16.57 -4.62
N PHE A 136 -12.26 16.07 -3.62
CA PHE A 136 -13.20 16.87 -2.82
C PHE A 136 -12.55 17.43 -1.56
N TYR A 137 -11.59 16.70 -0.99
CA TYR A 137 -10.85 17.10 0.19
C TYR A 137 -9.34 16.95 -0.03
N THR A 138 -8.58 17.79 0.67
CA THR A 138 -7.11 17.74 0.72
C THR A 138 -6.68 17.52 2.15
N LEU A 139 -5.73 16.60 2.35
CA LEU A 139 -5.10 16.38 3.65
C LEU A 139 -3.80 17.18 3.72
N GLU A 140 -3.76 18.16 4.62
CA GLU A 140 -2.61 19.03 4.83
C GLU A 140 -1.99 18.80 6.21
N ASP A 141 -0.69 19.10 6.32
CA ASP A 141 0.02 19.00 7.58
C ASP A 141 -0.46 20.11 8.53
N GLY A 142 -0.84 19.72 9.75
CA GLY A 142 -1.21 20.69 10.79
C GLY A 142 0.00 21.45 11.36
N PRO A 143 -0.23 22.56 12.09
CA PRO A 143 0.84 23.44 12.59
C PRO A 143 1.89 22.71 13.44
N LYS A 144 1.47 21.79 14.31
CA LYS A 144 2.39 21.00 15.14
C LYS A 144 3.27 20.04 14.33
N LEU A 145 2.75 19.50 13.23
CA LEU A 145 3.55 18.63 12.36
C LEU A 145 4.57 19.45 11.57
N VAL A 146 4.21 20.67 11.16
CA VAL A 146 5.14 21.62 10.54
C VAL A 146 6.26 21.99 11.50
N GLU A 147 5.95 22.32 12.75
CA GLU A 147 6.93 22.59 13.80
C GLU A 147 7.87 21.40 14.04
N LEU A 148 7.32 20.19 14.16
CA LEU A 148 8.10 18.97 14.36
C LEU A 148 9.06 18.71 13.19
N LYS A 149 8.59 18.86 11.94
CA LYS A 149 9.42 18.69 10.75
C LYS A 149 10.54 19.72 10.67
N ALA A 150 10.28 20.96 11.04
CA ALA A 150 11.30 22.00 11.11
C ALA A 150 12.38 21.65 12.16
N LEU A 151 11.96 21.20 13.34
CA LEU A 151 12.86 20.73 14.39
C LEU A 151 13.72 19.53 13.92
N HIS A 152 13.10 18.54 13.25
CA HIS A 152 13.84 17.40 12.71
C HIS A 152 14.88 17.82 11.66
N ALA A 153 14.53 18.77 10.79
CA ALA A 153 15.45 19.32 9.81
C ALA A 153 16.64 20.03 10.47
N ASP A 154 16.40 20.84 11.50
CA ASP A 154 17.46 21.52 12.26
C ASP A 154 18.39 20.53 12.97
N LEU A 155 17.87 19.38 13.39
CA LEU A 155 18.62 18.31 14.04
C LEU A 155 19.32 17.35 13.05
N GLY A 156 19.15 17.55 11.73
CA GLY A 156 19.70 16.66 10.71
C GLY A 156 19.04 15.26 10.68
N ILE A 157 17.84 15.13 11.27
CA ILE A 157 17.07 13.89 11.23
C ILE A 157 16.33 13.85 9.89
N PRO A 158 16.58 12.84 9.03
CA PRO A 158 15.93 12.76 7.73
C PRO A 158 14.41 12.60 7.88
N ALA A 159 13.65 13.30 7.03
CA ALA A 159 12.20 13.22 7.01
C ALA A 159 11.74 11.77 6.69
N GLY A 160 10.87 11.20 7.54
CA GLY A 160 10.24 9.89 7.30
C GLY A 160 10.74 8.73 8.17
N GLN A 161 11.55 8.97 9.22
CA GLN A 161 11.88 7.96 10.25
C GLN A 161 10.93 7.99 11.47
N GLU A 162 9.73 8.56 11.32
CA GLU A 162 8.69 8.62 12.37
C GLU A 162 7.67 7.48 12.28
#